data_AF-A0A2R3Z7V9-F1
#
_entry.id   AF-A0A2R3Z7V9-F1
#
_cell.length_a   1.000
_cell.length_b   1.000
_cell.length_c   1.000
_cell.angle_alpha   90.00
_cell.angle_beta   90.00
_cell.angle_gamma   90.00
#
_symmetry.space_group_name_H-M   'P 1'
#
loop_
_entity.id
_entity.type
_entity.pdbx_description
1 polymer ?
#
loop_
_entity_poly.entity_id
_entity_poly.type
_entity_poly.pdbx_seq_one_letter_code
_entity_poly.pdbx_strand_id
1 'polypeptide(L)'
;MKKMRMKNKITLALQGLVAIFTLALIFSCGSGRNINADENENLQKLVQSRHFEIENDWAAPLRGSQINLIGNTNYIRFVNDSVMVYLPYFGVRYSGGGYNSEGGFKFEGIPENLQFGKDKKDNTVITFETDQGSENLDFRITLYGNKNAVTNVNSSDRDAISYRGDVHEWKEQE
;
A
#
# COMPACT_ATOMS: atom_id res chain seq x y z
N MET A 1 57.34 -31.39 44.71
CA MET A 1 57.02 -30.80 43.38
C MET A 1 55.55 -30.97 42.91
N LYS A 2 54.71 -31.86 43.51
CA LYS A 2 53.30 -32.06 43.10
C LYS A 2 52.33 -30.89 43.42
N LYS A 3 52.52 -30.17 44.54
CA LYS A 3 51.61 -29.07 44.99
C LYS A 3 51.53 -27.88 44.02
N MET A 4 52.61 -27.56 43.32
CA MET A 4 52.68 -26.41 42.40
C MET A 4 51.92 -26.68 41.07
N ARG A 5 51.98 -27.92 40.57
CA ARG A 5 51.25 -28.34 39.35
C ARG A 5 49.73 -28.35 39.51
N MET A 6 49.22 -28.52 40.73
CA MET A 6 47.78 -28.59 41.00
C MET A 6 47.15 -27.20 41.13
N LYS A 7 47.86 -26.23 41.72
CA LYS A 7 47.40 -24.83 41.81
C LYS A 7 47.22 -24.21 40.43
N ASN A 8 48.19 -24.35 39.51
CA ASN A 8 48.06 -23.80 38.16
C ASN A 8 46.90 -24.42 37.36
N LYS A 9 46.61 -25.72 37.52
CA LYS A 9 45.45 -26.35 36.86
C LYS A 9 44.11 -25.79 37.37
N ILE A 10 44.01 -25.50 38.66
CA ILE A 10 42.80 -24.90 39.26
C ILE A 10 42.65 -23.43 38.83
N THR A 11 43.75 -22.67 38.79
CA THR A 11 43.72 -21.27 38.31
C THR A 11 43.37 -21.17 36.83
N LEU A 12 43.89 -22.08 35.99
CA LEU A 12 43.54 -22.17 34.56
C LEU A 12 42.08 -22.57 34.33
N ALA A 13 41.55 -23.52 35.12
CA ALA A 13 40.15 -23.91 35.05
C ALA A 13 39.21 -22.77 35.50
N LEU A 14 39.60 -22.00 36.53
CA LEU A 14 38.83 -20.85 37.02
C LEU A 14 38.84 -19.67 36.05
N GLN A 15 39.98 -19.39 35.40
CA GLN A 15 40.06 -18.39 34.33
C GLN A 15 39.24 -18.80 33.09
N GLY A 16 39.23 -20.09 32.74
CA GLY A 16 38.40 -20.62 31.65
C GLY A 16 36.89 -20.50 31.93
N LEU A 17 36.45 -20.72 33.16
CA LEU A 17 35.03 -20.65 33.53
C LEU A 17 34.49 -19.21 33.56
N VAL A 18 35.32 -18.23 33.99
CA VAL A 18 34.98 -16.80 33.97
C VAL A 18 34.90 -16.26 32.54
N ALA A 19 35.77 -16.71 31.63
CA ALA A 19 35.75 -16.31 30.22
C ALA A 19 34.52 -16.84 29.45
N ILE A 20 33.98 -18.00 29.85
CA ILE A 20 32.76 -18.56 29.26
C ILE A 20 31.51 -17.83 29.76
N PHE A 21 31.51 -17.37 31.01
CA PHE A 21 30.39 -16.64 31.61
C PHE A 21 30.28 -15.19 31.09
N THR A 22 31.40 -14.55 30.74
CA THR A 22 31.39 -13.21 30.11
C THR A 22 31.02 -13.24 28.63
N LEU A 23 31.27 -14.35 27.92
CA LEU A 23 30.87 -14.51 26.52
C LEU A 23 29.36 -14.73 26.33
N ALA A 24 28.64 -15.16 27.38
CA ALA A 24 27.20 -15.40 27.35
C ALA A 24 26.33 -14.12 27.48
N LEU A 25 26.91 -12.97 27.86
CA LEU A 25 26.15 -11.74 28.10
C LEU A 25 25.96 -10.84 26.87
N ILE A 26 26.57 -11.17 25.73
CA ILE A 26 26.50 -10.37 24.49
C ILE A 26 25.45 -10.85 23.47
N PHE A 27 24.67 -11.89 23.78
CA PHE A 27 23.60 -12.37 22.89
C PHE A 27 22.19 -11.83 23.22
N SER A 28 22.04 -10.92 24.18
CA SER A 28 20.77 -10.24 24.43
C SER A 28 20.63 -8.99 23.55
N CYS A 29 20.70 -9.14 22.23
CA CYS A 29 20.16 -8.16 21.30
C CYS A 29 18.71 -8.57 21.00
N GLY A 30 17.78 -8.10 21.83
CA GLY A 30 16.37 -8.18 21.49
C GLY A 30 16.13 -7.30 20.26
N SER A 31 15.97 -7.89 19.08
CA SER A 31 15.51 -7.19 17.88
C SER A 31 14.11 -6.63 18.13
N GLY A 32 14.04 -5.35 18.51
CA GLY A 32 12.81 -4.58 18.44
C GLY A 32 12.41 -4.47 16.96
N ARG A 33 11.32 -5.15 16.60
CA ARG A 33 10.75 -5.14 15.24
C ARG A 33 10.24 -3.73 14.94
N ASN A 34 10.64 -3.13 13.83
CA ASN A 34 10.11 -1.83 13.43
C ASN A 34 8.83 -2.04 12.61
N ILE A 35 7.67 -1.90 13.27
CA ILE A 35 6.35 -2.17 12.67
C ILE A 35 6.15 -1.41 11.35
N ASN A 36 6.55 -0.14 11.30
CA ASN A 36 6.37 0.69 10.09
C ASN A 36 7.23 0.19 8.92
N ALA A 37 8.44 -0.31 9.20
CA ALA A 37 9.31 -0.86 8.17
C ALA A 37 8.74 -2.17 7.61
N ASP A 38 8.24 -3.04 8.49
CA ASP A 38 7.63 -4.31 8.11
C ASP A 38 6.34 -4.10 7.29
N GLU A 39 5.50 -3.14 7.69
CA GLU A 39 4.27 -2.74 6.99
C GLU A 39 4.58 -2.23 5.57
N ASN A 40 5.56 -1.34 5.43
CA ASN A 40 5.98 -0.85 4.12
C ASN A 40 6.54 -1.98 3.24
N GLU A 41 7.34 -2.89 3.78
CA GLU A 41 7.85 -4.04 3.01
C GLU A 41 6.71 -4.93 2.49
N ASN A 42 5.72 -5.22 3.34
CA ASN A 42 4.57 -6.03 2.96
C ASN A 42 3.73 -5.35 1.88
N LEU A 43 3.52 -4.04 1.98
CA LEU A 43 2.86 -3.27 0.93
C LEU A 43 3.65 -3.32 -0.38
N GLN A 44 4.98 -3.17 -0.34
CA GLN A 44 5.80 -3.23 -1.56
C GLN A 44 5.68 -4.59 -2.25
N LYS A 45 5.68 -5.70 -1.49
CA LYS A 45 5.46 -7.05 -2.05
C LYS A 45 4.09 -7.16 -2.74
N LEU A 46 3.05 -6.63 -2.11
CA LEU A 46 1.70 -6.61 -2.69
C LEU A 46 1.67 -5.81 -4.00
N VAL A 47 2.23 -4.60 -4.01
CA VAL A 47 2.26 -3.75 -5.22
C VAL A 47 3.11 -4.38 -6.33
N GLN A 48 4.25 -4.99 -5.98
CA GLN A 48 5.13 -5.67 -6.94
C GLN A 48 4.48 -6.91 -7.57
N SER A 49 3.55 -7.56 -6.88
CA SER A 49 2.78 -8.66 -7.48
C SER A 49 1.94 -8.22 -8.68
N ARG A 50 1.67 -6.91 -8.80
CA ARG A 50 0.74 -6.33 -9.79
C ARG A 50 -0.61 -7.04 -9.83
N HIS A 51 -1.03 -7.59 -8.70
CA HIS A 51 -2.26 -8.37 -8.56
C HIS A 51 -2.95 -7.99 -7.25
N PHE A 52 -3.61 -6.84 -7.25
CA PHE A 52 -4.21 -6.27 -6.05
C PHE A 52 -5.43 -5.41 -6.38
N GLU A 53 -6.29 -5.24 -5.38
CA GLU A 53 -7.51 -4.45 -5.44
C GLU A 53 -7.48 -3.36 -4.38
N ILE A 54 -8.01 -2.19 -4.73
CA ILE A 54 -8.36 -1.13 -3.80
C ILE A 54 -9.89 -1.06 -3.75
N GLU A 55 -10.45 -1.37 -2.58
CA GLU A 55 -11.85 -1.15 -2.25
C GLU A 55 -11.95 0.13 -1.43
N ASN A 56 -12.96 0.96 -1.70
CA ASN A 56 -13.14 2.26 -1.09
C ASN A 56 -14.36 2.25 -0.17
N ASP A 57 -14.17 2.73 1.05
CA ASP A 57 -15.24 2.93 2.03
C ASP A 57 -15.94 4.26 1.86
N TRP A 58 -15.26 5.24 1.25
CA TRP A 58 -15.77 6.59 1.16
C TRP A 58 -15.41 7.28 -0.15
N ALA A 59 -16.34 8.12 -0.62
CA ALA A 59 -16.14 9.10 -1.68
C ALA A 59 -16.32 10.52 -1.13
N ALA A 60 -15.47 11.46 -1.53
CA ALA A 60 -15.54 12.86 -1.14
C ALA A 60 -15.47 13.75 -2.40
N PRO A 61 -16.62 14.17 -2.94
CA PRO A 61 -16.67 15.10 -4.07
C PRO A 61 -16.19 16.49 -3.64
N LEU A 62 -15.71 17.29 -4.60
CA LEU A 62 -15.22 18.66 -4.33
C LEU A 62 -16.24 19.54 -3.61
N ARG A 63 -17.52 19.40 -3.97
CA ARG A 63 -18.63 20.19 -3.45
C ARG A 63 -19.69 19.27 -2.85
N GLY A 64 -19.46 18.81 -1.63
CA GLY A 64 -20.43 17.99 -0.93
C GLY A 64 -19.88 17.35 0.33
N SER A 65 -20.77 16.66 1.03
CA SER A 65 -20.38 15.78 2.13
C SER A 65 -19.78 14.48 1.59
N GLN A 66 -19.00 13.81 2.43
CA GLN A 66 -18.49 12.48 2.14
C GLN A 66 -19.65 11.47 2.06
N ILE A 67 -19.57 10.55 1.11
CA ILE A 67 -20.54 9.49 0.84
C ILE A 67 -19.95 8.16 1.28
N ASN A 68 -20.70 7.39 2.05
CA ASN A 68 -20.32 6.04 2.47
C ASN A 68 -20.53 5.07 1.29
N LEU A 69 -19.50 4.31 0.96
CA LEU A 69 -19.49 3.31 -0.10
C LEU A 69 -19.53 1.87 0.43
N ILE A 70 -19.43 1.63 1.74
CA ILE A 70 -19.47 0.30 2.34
C ILE A 70 -20.75 -0.42 1.88
N GLY A 71 -20.58 -1.63 1.35
CA GLY A 71 -21.66 -2.44 0.81
C GLY A 71 -22.10 -2.05 -0.62
N ASN A 72 -21.49 -1.04 -1.22
CA ASN A 72 -21.69 -0.67 -2.63
C ASN A 72 -20.46 -1.09 -3.44
N THR A 73 -20.67 -1.78 -4.56
CA THR A 73 -19.60 -2.21 -5.44
C THR A 73 -18.75 -1.03 -5.89
N ASN A 74 -17.46 -1.08 -5.61
CA ASN A 74 -16.47 -0.14 -6.09
C ASN A 74 -15.09 -0.81 -6.05
N TYR A 75 -14.23 -0.55 -7.03
CA TYR A 75 -12.88 -1.12 -7.06
C TYR A 75 -11.94 -0.36 -7.99
N ILE A 76 -10.65 -0.46 -7.69
CA ILE A 76 -9.55 -0.27 -8.63
C ILE A 76 -8.66 -1.50 -8.56
N ARG A 77 -8.66 -2.31 -9.61
CA ARG A 77 -7.87 -3.55 -9.68
C ARG A 77 -6.68 -3.36 -10.58
N PHE A 78 -5.55 -3.88 -10.15
CA PHE A 78 -4.34 -3.99 -10.94
C PHE A 78 -4.10 -5.47 -11.21
N VAL A 79 -3.98 -5.81 -12.49
CA VAL A 79 -3.82 -7.17 -12.98
C VAL A 79 -2.74 -7.17 -14.06
N ASN A 80 -1.51 -7.46 -13.67
CA ASN A 80 -0.32 -7.25 -14.49
C ASN A 80 -0.23 -5.77 -14.95
N ASP A 81 -0.39 -5.53 -16.25
CA ASP A 81 -0.36 -4.18 -16.84
C ASP A 81 -1.75 -3.60 -17.08
N SER A 82 -2.81 -4.37 -16.79
CA SER A 82 -4.19 -3.90 -16.93
C SER A 82 -4.71 -3.31 -15.62
N VAL A 83 -5.59 -2.33 -15.75
CA VAL A 83 -6.33 -1.72 -14.66
C VAL A 83 -7.82 -1.84 -14.93
N MET A 84 -8.58 -2.23 -13.91
CA MET A 84 -10.04 -2.20 -13.93
C MET A 84 -10.54 -1.21 -12.91
N VAL A 85 -11.33 -0.23 -13.35
CA VAL A 85 -11.91 0.82 -12.51
C VAL A 85 -13.43 0.68 -12.51
N TYR A 86 -14.02 0.70 -11.33
CA TYR A 86 -15.44 0.97 -11.15
C TYR A 86 -15.60 1.86 -9.92
N LEU A 87 -15.82 3.16 -10.13
CA LEU A 87 -15.95 4.15 -9.06
C LEU A 87 -17.25 4.96 -9.21
N PRO A 88 -18.17 4.89 -8.24
CA PRO A 88 -19.35 5.74 -8.21
C PRO A 88 -19.00 7.23 -8.07
N TYR A 89 -19.64 8.10 -8.86
CA TYR A 89 -19.39 9.55 -8.83
C TYR A 89 -20.58 10.31 -8.26
N PHE A 90 -20.33 11.28 -7.37
CA PHE A 90 -21.36 12.07 -6.65
C PHE A 90 -21.15 13.58 -6.73
N GLY A 91 -20.37 14.05 -7.71
CA GLY A 91 -20.05 15.47 -7.88
C GLY A 91 -20.82 16.16 -8.99
N VAL A 92 -20.33 17.33 -9.39
CA VAL A 92 -20.93 18.14 -10.47
C VAL A 92 -20.25 17.83 -11.80
N ARG A 93 -21.07 17.66 -12.85
CA ARG A 93 -20.61 17.51 -14.23
C ARG A 93 -21.00 18.74 -15.04
N TYR A 94 -20.03 19.34 -15.75
CA TYR A 94 -20.21 20.57 -16.51
C TYR A 94 -20.52 20.32 -17.99
N SER A 95 -20.01 19.23 -18.54
CA SER A 95 -20.12 18.83 -19.94
C SER A 95 -20.43 17.33 -20.05
N GLY A 96 -21.24 16.95 -21.03
CA GLY A 96 -21.57 15.56 -21.30
C GLY A 96 -22.66 15.02 -20.35
N GLY A 97 -23.82 14.70 -20.90
CA GLY A 97 -24.97 14.19 -20.15
C GLY A 97 -26.01 13.68 -21.14
N GLY A 98 -25.57 12.83 -22.06
CA GLY A 98 -26.46 12.17 -23.01
C GLY A 98 -27.29 11.09 -22.33
N TYR A 99 -28.29 10.58 -23.05
CA TYR A 99 -29.25 9.55 -22.58
C TYR A 99 -28.61 8.22 -22.12
N ASN A 100 -27.28 8.05 -22.34
CA ASN A 100 -26.47 6.90 -21.93
C ASN A 100 -25.20 7.31 -21.14
N SER A 101 -25.20 8.43 -20.41
CA SER A 101 -23.99 8.85 -19.69
C SER A 101 -23.66 7.87 -18.55
N GLU A 102 -22.48 7.26 -18.62
CA GLU A 102 -21.84 6.53 -17.51
C GLU A 102 -21.88 7.36 -16.22
N GLY A 103 -22.64 6.90 -15.23
CA GLY A 103 -22.85 7.62 -13.97
C GLY A 103 -21.58 7.71 -13.11
N GLY A 104 -20.69 6.71 -13.20
CA GLY A 104 -19.41 6.68 -12.50
C GLY A 104 -18.21 6.82 -13.44
N PHE A 105 -17.04 6.47 -12.91
CA PHE A 105 -15.84 6.22 -13.70
C PHE A 105 -15.68 4.73 -13.90
N LYS A 106 -15.55 4.30 -15.15
CA LYS A 106 -15.31 2.92 -15.54
C LYS A 106 -14.21 2.85 -16.57
N PHE A 107 -13.35 1.86 -16.41
CA PHE A 107 -12.27 1.57 -17.34
C PHE A 107 -11.86 0.12 -17.19
N GLU A 108 -11.50 -0.54 -18.29
CA GLU A 108 -10.91 -1.86 -18.28
C GLU A 108 -9.93 -1.96 -19.45
N GLY A 109 -8.65 -2.17 -19.14
CA GLY A 109 -7.60 -2.31 -20.14
C GLY A 109 -6.25 -1.82 -19.65
N ILE A 110 -5.34 -1.54 -20.58
CA ILE A 110 -4.01 -0.99 -20.28
C ILE A 110 -4.15 0.54 -20.26
N PRO A 111 -3.95 1.22 -19.11
CA PRO A 111 -4.07 2.67 -19.04
C PRO A 111 -2.85 3.36 -19.64
N GLU A 112 -2.99 4.64 -19.93
CA GLU A 112 -1.89 5.49 -20.38
C GLU A 112 -1.06 5.98 -19.18
N ASN A 113 0.23 6.26 -19.42
CA ASN A 113 1.11 6.90 -18.45
C ASN A 113 1.16 6.22 -17.05
N LEU A 114 0.99 4.90 -16.99
CA LEU A 114 1.06 4.13 -15.75
C LEU A 114 2.46 4.20 -15.11
N GLN A 115 2.53 4.76 -13.91
CA GLN A 115 3.77 4.90 -13.15
C GLN A 115 3.59 4.47 -11.70
N PHE A 116 4.63 3.82 -11.18
CA PHE A 116 4.76 3.47 -9.77
C PHE A 116 5.97 4.22 -9.23
N GLY A 117 5.76 5.02 -8.18
CA GLY A 117 6.80 5.82 -7.56
C GLY A 117 6.59 5.94 -6.07
N LYS A 118 7.29 6.90 -5.47
CA LYS A 118 7.15 7.24 -4.06
C LYS A 118 7.02 8.73 -3.85
N ASP A 119 6.29 9.13 -2.81
CA ASP A 119 6.25 10.52 -2.38
C ASP A 119 7.44 10.88 -1.48
N LYS A 120 7.49 12.15 -1.02
CA LYS A 120 8.54 12.65 -0.12
C LYS A 120 8.58 11.95 1.25
N LYS A 121 7.52 11.22 1.61
CA LYS A 121 7.37 10.47 2.85
C LYS A 121 7.53 8.96 2.64
N ASP A 122 8.04 8.55 1.47
CA ASP A 122 8.26 7.15 1.08
C ASP A 122 6.96 6.33 0.92
N ASN A 123 5.78 6.97 0.86
CA ASN A 123 4.53 6.27 0.54
C ASN A 123 4.52 5.90 -0.94
N THR A 124 3.93 4.76 -1.29
CA THR A 124 3.79 4.34 -2.68
C THR A 124 2.79 5.25 -3.38
N VAL A 125 3.15 5.76 -4.56
CA VAL A 125 2.27 6.57 -5.41
C VAL A 125 2.11 5.89 -6.74
N ILE A 126 0.86 5.73 -7.17
CA ILE A 126 0.51 5.17 -8.48
C ILE A 126 -0.25 6.24 -9.25
N THR A 127 0.18 6.51 -10.47
CA THR A 127 -0.52 7.44 -11.38
C THR A 127 -0.77 6.78 -12.71
N PHE A 128 -1.89 7.09 -13.34
CA PHE A 128 -2.23 6.66 -14.67
C PHE A 128 -3.37 7.51 -15.23
N GLU A 129 -3.53 7.46 -16.55
CA GLU A 129 -4.54 8.22 -17.29
C GLU A 129 -5.43 7.22 -18.05
N THR A 130 -6.71 7.54 -18.17
CA THR A 130 -7.70 6.74 -18.92
C THR A 130 -8.71 7.63 -19.59
N ASP A 131 -9.36 7.11 -20.62
CA ASP A 131 -10.47 7.79 -21.29
C ASP A 131 -11.79 7.05 -21.07
N GLN A 132 -12.86 7.82 -20.88
CA GLN A 132 -14.24 7.34 -20.86
C GLN A 132 -15.07 8.12 -21.90
N GLY A 133 -15.06 7.64 -23.14
CA GLY A 133 -15.64 8.37 -24.26
C GLY A 133 -14.77 9.57 -24.62
N SER A 134 -15.30 10.79 -24.47
CA SER A 134 -14.54 12.04 -24.66
C SER A 134 -14.00 12.64 -23.34
N GLU A 135 -14.25 11.98 -22.22
CA GLU A 135 -13.83 12.42 -20.89
C GLU A 135 -12.46 11.83 -20.56
N ASN A 136 -11.45 12.69 -20.37
CA ASN A 136 -10.13 12.27 -19.89
C ASN A 136 -10.14 12.22 -18.36
N LEU A 137 -9.54 11.18 -17.79
CA LEU A 137 -9.47 10.94 -16.35
C LEU A 137 -8.03 10.71 -15.90
N ASP A 138 -7.58 11.52 -14.94
CA ASP A 138 -6.25 11.40 -14.33
C ASP A 138 -6.38 10.82 -12.92
N PHE A 139 -5.74 9.68 -12.68
CA PHE A 139 -5.74 9.00 -11.40
C PHE A 139 -4.43 9.23 -10.66
N ARG A 140 -4.53 9.58 -9.37
CA ARG A 140 -3.40 9.59 -8.44
C ARG A 140 -3.76 8.89 -7.14
N ILE A 141 -3.15 7.74 -6.92
CA ILE A 141 -3.35 6.88 -5.76
C ILE A 141 -2.13 6.99 -4.86
N THR A 142 -2.35 7.20 -3.56
CA THR A 142 -1.32 7.06 -2.52
C THR A 142 -1.67 5.85 -1.66
N LEU A 143 -0.74 4.91 -1.53
CA LEU A 143 -0.85 3.75 -0.64
C LEU A 143 0.10 3.93 0.55
N TYR A 144 -0.43 3.70 1.75
CA TYR A 144 0.29 3.83 3.02
C TYR A 144 0.66 2.44 3.56
N GLY A 145 1.74 2.34 4.34
CA GLY A 145 2.25 1.05 4.87
C GLY A 145 1.19 0.22 5.60
N ASN A 146 0.25 0.87 6.28
CA ASN A 146 -0.88 0.24 6.96
C ASN A 146 -1.98 -0.25 6.00
N LYS A 147 -1.73 -0.25 4.68
CA LYS A 147 -2.63 -0.62 3.58
C LYS A 147 -3.80 0.32 3.33
N ASN A 148 -3.86 1.47 3.99
CA ASN A 148 -4.81 2.50 3.61
C ASN A 148 -4.46 3.03 2.21
N ALA A 149 -5.49 3.40 1.46
CA ALA A 149 -5.40 3.98 0.13
C ALA A 149 -6.18 5.30 0.06
N VAL A 150 -5.61 6.28 -0.64
CA VAL A 150 -6.30 7.50 -1.03
C VAL A 150 -6.15 7.69 -2.53
N THR A 151 -7.27 7.68 -3.24
CA THR A 151 -7.34 7.91 -4.69
C THR A 151 -7.89 9.31 -4.95
N ASN A 152 -7.24 10.08 -5.80
CA ASN A 152 -7.78 11.32 -6.35
C ASN A 152 -8.00 11.11 -7.85
N VAL A 153 -9.15 11.55 -8.34
CA VAL A 153 -9.51 11.50 -9.77
C VAL A 153 -9.81 12.92 -10.23
N ASN A 154 -9.06 13.39 -11.21
CA ASN A 154 -9.40 14.58 -11.98
C ASN A 154 -10.09 14.15 -13.27
N SER A 155 -11.01 15.00 -13.74
CA SER A 155 -11.78 14.78 -14.97
C SER A 155 -11.79 16.05 -15.80
N SER A 156 -11.79 15.91 -17.13
CA SER A 156 -12.00 17.03 -18.05
C SER A 156 -13.43 17.58 -18.05
N ASP A 157 -14.40 16.76 -17.63
CA ASP A 157 -15.85 17.06 -17.72
C ASP A 157 -16.51 17.31 -16.36
N ARG A 158 -15.85 16.89 -15.27
CA ARG A 158 -16.43 16.80 -13.92
C ARG A 158 -15.54 17.44 -12.88
N ASP A 159 -16.15 17.90 -11.79
CA ASP A 159 -15.40 18.27 -10.58
C ASP A 159 -14.60 17.07 -10.07
N ALA A 160 -13.39 17.34 -9.59
CA ALA A 160 -12.54 16.32 -8.96
C ALA A 160 -13.22 15.65 -7.76
N ILE A 161 -12.81 14.42 -7.50
CA ILE A 161 -13.32 13.61 -6.37
C ILE A 161 -12.18 12.79 -5.78
N SER A 162 -12.24 12.55 -4.48
CA SER A 162 -11.31 11.67 -3.79
C SER A 162 -12.03 10.48 -3.16
N TYR A 163 -11.32 9.36 -3.02
CA TYR A 163 -11.80 8.14 -2.39
C TYR A 163 -10.82 7.71 -1.32
N ARG A 164 -11.34 7.03 -0.30
CA ARG A 164 -10.55 6.42 0.77
C ARG A 164 -11.03 5.00 1.00
N GLY A 165 -10.10 4.08 1.16
CA GLY A 165 -10.32 2.72 1.64
C GLY A 165 -8.99 2.01 1.79
N ASP A 166 -8.92 0.75 1.38
CA ASP A 166 -7.80 -0.14 1.69
C ASP A 166 -7.40 -0.99 0.49
N VAL A 167 -6.10 -1.33 0.43
CA VAL A 167 -5.52 -2.20 -0.58
C VAL A 167 -5.35 -3.63 -0.06
N HIS A 168 -5.74 -4.61 -0.85
CA HIS A 168 -5.60 -6.02 -0.53
C HIS A 168 -5.28 -6.85 -1.78
N GLU A 169 -4.84 -8.09 -1.55
CA GLU A 169 -4.61 -9.05 -2.64
C GLU A 169 -5.94 -9.31 -3.36
N TRP A 170 -5.95 -9.14 -4.67
CA TRP A 170 -7.13 -9.47 -5.45
C TRP A 170 -7.16 -10.97 -5.71
N LYS A 171 -8.31 -11.60 -5.52
CA LYS A 171 -8.55 -12.99 -5.86
C LYS A 171 -9.77 -13.02 -6.75
N GLU A 172 -9.62 -13.60 -7.93
CA GLU A 172 -10.76 -13.85 -8.79
C GLU A 172 -11.78 -14.70 -8.02
N GLN A 173 -13.05 -14.29 -8.08
CA GLN A 173 -14.11 -15.04 -7.40
C GLN A 173 -14.41 -16.27 -8.25
N GLU A 174 -14.10 -17.46 -7.72
CA GLU A 174 -14.47 -18.76 -8.31
C GLU A 174 -15.99 -18.98 -8.35
#